data_AF-A0A535V9U5-F1
#
_entry.id   AF-A0A535V9U5-F1
#
_cell.length_a   1.000
_cell.length_b   1.000
_cell.length_c   1.000
_cell.angle_alpha   90.00
_cell.angle_beta   90.00
_cell.angle_gamma   90.00
#
_symmetry.space_group_name_H-M   'P 1'
#
loop_
_entity.id
_entity.type
_entity.pdbx_description
1 polymer ?
#
loop_
_entity_poly.entity_id
_entity_poly.type
_entity_poly.pdbx_seq_one_letter_code
_entity_poly.pdbx_strand_id
1 'polypeptide(L)'
;MFGRRFSLISVSSPLHGPGSAFVSYREYMVLRLPVTSTTLAPSRPVISTKLTPDAIQELLTIAEDCEALNALSAQPDLETLATRAATPDQRRTLVDPAGGTL
;
A
#
# COMPACT_ATOMS: atom_id res chain seq x y z
N MET A 1 -17.07 1.47 14.22
CA MET A 1 -16.78 2.91 14.04
C MET A 1 -16.71 3.20 12.55
N PHE A 2 -17.44 4.19 12.05
CA PHE A 2 -17.56 4.48 10.61
C PHE A 2 -16.77 5.73 10.25
N GLY A 3 -15.47 5.57 10.02
CA GLY A 3 -14.61 6.62 9.46
C GLY A 3 -14.37 6.35 7.98
N ARG A 4 -14.49 7.38 7.13
CA ARG A 4 -14.04 7.28 5.73
C ARG A 4 -12.53 7.43 5.66
N ARG A 5 -11.88 6.55 4.90
CA ARG A 5 -10.46 6.67 4.56
C ARG A 5 -10.33 7.39 3.23
N PHE A 6 -9.35 8.28 3.14
CA PHE A 6 -9.03 9.03 1.94
C PHE A 6 -7.56 8.82 1.61
N SER A 7 -7.21 8.81 0.33
CA SER A 7 -5.81 8.76 -0.10
C SER A 7 -5.14 10.07 0.25
N LEU A 8 -4.07 10.00 1.05
CA LEU A 8 -3.31 11.16 1.46
C LEU A 8 -2.46 11.67 0.30
N ILE A 9 -2.54 12.97 0.03
CA ILE A 9 -1.71 13.64 -0.97
C ILE A 9 -0.51 14.29 -0.26
N SER A 10 -0.78 15.09 0.76
CA SER A 10 0.26 15.77 1.53
C SER A 10 -0.26 16.21 2.90
N VAL A 11 0.67 16.54 3.80
CA VAL A 11 0.39 17.12 5.12
C VAL A 11 1.18 18.41 5.24
N SER A 12 0.53 19.49 5.67
CA SER A 12 1.18 20.73 6.05
C SER A 12 1.30 20.83 7.56
N SER A 13 2.50 21.16 8.02
CA SER A 13 2.81 21.42 9.43
C SER A 13 3.57 22.76 9.54
N PRO A 14 2.87 23.91 9.50
CA PRO A 14 3.53 25.19 9.64
C PRO A 14 4.15 25.34 11.03
N LEU A 15 5.25 26.10 11.13
CA LEU A 15 5.92 26.37 12.41
C LEU A 15 4.99 27.06 13.42
N HIS A 16 4.03 27.83 12.91
CA HIS A 16 2.97 28.48 13.68
C HIS A 16 1.61 28.20 13.02
N GLY A 17 0.65 27.70 13.79
CA GLY A 17 -0.73 27.48 13.35
C GLY A 17 -1.11 26.00 13.16
N PRO A 18 -2.40 25.74 12.88
CA PRO A 18 -2.92 24.37 12.77
C PRO A 18 -2.50 23.71 11.46
N GLY A 19 -1.92 22.51 11.56
CA GLY A 19 -1.59 21.68 10.40
C GLY A 19 -2.85 21.23 9.64
N SER A 20 -2.70 21.03 8.33
CA SER A 20 -3.78 20.53 7.47
C SER A 20 -3.33 19.29 6.69
N ALA A 21 -4.22 18.32 6.54
CA ALA A 21 -4.04 17.19 5.64
C ALA A 21 -4.79 17.46 4.33
N PHE A 22 -4.12 17.24 3.21
CA PHE A 22 -4.72 17.29 1.87
C PHE A 22 -4.93 15.87 1.38
N VAL A 23 -6.18 15.53 1.08
CA VAL A 23 -6.56 14.18 0.69
C VAL A 23 -7.33 14.20 -0.64
N SER A 24 -7.14 13.17 -1.43
CA SER A 24 -7.91 12.97 -2.66
C SER A 24 -9.35 12.56 -2.34
N TYR A 25 -10.29 13.18 -3.04
CA TYR A 25 -11.71 12.88 -2.95
C TYR A 25 -12.31 12.80 -4.35
N ARG A 26 -12.95 11.66 -4.66
CA ARG A 26 -13.58 11.41 -5.97
C ARG A 26 -12.66 11.69 -7.16
N GLU A 27 -11.34 11.52 -7.02
CA GLU A 27 -10.29 11.70 -8.05
C GLU A 27 -10.06 13.14 -8.55
N TYR A 28 -11.10 13.98 -8.64
CA TYR A 28 -10.99 15.35 -9.15
C TYR A 28 -11.07 16.43 -8.06
N MET A 29 -11.29 16.06 -6.79
CA MET A 29 -11.33 17.01 -5.68
C MET A 29 -10.21 16.73 -4.67
N VAL A 30 -9.74 17.81 -4.05
CA VAL A 30 -8.85 17.75 -2.90
C VAL A 30 -9.57 18.35 -1.70
N LEU A 31 -9.67 17.58 -0.62
CA LEU A 31 -10.20 18.06 0.65
C LEU A 31 -9.05 18.53 1.54
N ARG A 32 -9.22 19.70 2.16
CA ARG A 32 -8.35 20.19 3.23
C ARG A 32 -9.01 19.90 4.56
N LEU A 33 -8.41 19.01 5.34
CA LEU A 33 -8.89 18.61 6.66
C LEU A 33 -7.93 19.11 7.75
N PRO A 34 -8.42 19.67 8.86
CA PRO A 34 -7.58 19.94 10.02
C PRO A 34 -6.93 18.64 10.51
N VAL A 35 -5.60 18.64 10.72
CA VAL A 35 -4.88 17.43 11.18
C VAL A 35 -5.46 16.88 12.48
N THR A 36 -5.91 17.75 13.39
CA THR A 36 -6.57 17.41 14.66
C THR A 36 -7.85 16.59 14.52
N SER A 37 -8.49 16.63 13.36
CA SER A 37 -9.72 15.89 13.05
C SER A 37 -9.45 14.60 12.28
N THR A 38 -8.19 14.24 12.09
CA THR A 38 -7.76 13.05 11.37
C THR A 38 -6.96 12.12 12.29
N THR A 39 -6.76 10.88 11.88
CA THR A 39 -5.87 9.95 12.57
C THR A 39 -4.39 10.32 12.44
N LEU A 40 -4.04 11.35 11.64
CA LEU A 40 -2.69 11.89 11.53
C LEU A 40 -2.38 12.89 12.65
N ALA A 41 -3.37 13.24 13.49
CA ALA A 41 -3.13 14.05 14.66
C ALA A 41 -2.01 13.39 15.49
N PRO A 42 -0.92 14.12 15.83
CA PRO A 42 0.11 13.58 16.69
C PRO A 42 -0.57 13.11 17.98
N SER A 43 -0.51 11.81 18.26
CA SER A 43 -0.92 11.30 19.55
C SER A 43 0.02 11.94 20.56
N ARG A 44 -0.52 12.78 21.46
CA ARG A 44 0.29 13.34 22.53
C ARG A 44 0.83 12.14 23.30
N PRO A 45 2.15 11.89 23.31
CA PRO A 45 2.68 10.83 24.16
C PRO A 45 2.33 11.25 25.58
N VAL A 46 1.55 10.41 26.27
CA VAL A 46 1.15 10.67 27.66
C VAL A 46 2.39 10.77 28.57
N ILE A 47 3.53 10.26 28.09
CA ILE A 47 4.79 10.20 28.81
C ILE A 47 5.89 10.65 27.84
N SER A 48 6.58 11.74 28.18
CA SER A 48 7.86 12.09 27.55
C SER A 48 8.89 11.16 28.15
N THR A 49 9.17 10.04 27.49
CA THR A 49 10.22 9.12 27.90
C THR A 49 11.57 9.64 27.38
N LYS A 50 12.59 9.67 28.24
CA LYS A 50 13.97 9.90 27.78
C LYS A 50 14.46 8.61 27.14
N LEU A 51 14.75 8.65 25.84
CA LEU A 51 15.49 7.58 25.16
C LEU A 51 16.94 7.63 25.60
N THR A 52 17.41 6.58 26.27
CA THR A 52 18.83 6.37 26.55
C THR A 52 19.51 5.74 25.33
N PRO A 53 20.84 5.86 25.18
CA PRO A 53 21.58 5.20 24.09
C PRO A 53 21.30 3.68 24.02
N ASP A 54 21.19 3.02 25.18
CA ASP A 54 20.89 1.59 25.26
C ASP A 54 19.50 1.26 24.72
N ALA A 55 18.49 2.08 25.05
CA ALA A 55 17.12 1.91 24.53
C ALA A 55 17.03 2.15 23.01
N ILE A 56 17.92 3.00 22.46
CA ILE A 56 18.02 3.20 21.01
C ILE A 56 18.62 1.96 20.34
N GLN A 57 19.66 1.36 20.93
CA GLN A 57 20.23 0.10 20.41
C GLN A 57 19.21 -1.04 20.45
N GLU A 58 18.51 -1.21 21.56
CA GLU A 58 17.46 -2.23 21.69
C GLU A 58 16.36 -2.04 20.64
N LEU A 59 15.92 -0.80 20.42
CA LEU A 59 14.93 -0.49 19.39
C LEU A 59 15.42 -0.82 17.97
N LEU A 60 16.70 -0.57 17.68
CA LEU A 60 17.29 -0.89 16.38
C LEU A 60 17.32 -2.41 16.15
N THR A 61 17.74 -3.18 17.15
CA THR A 61 17.73 -4.65 17.09
C THR A 61 16.33 -5.19 16.82
N ILE A 62 15.30 -4.66 17.50
CA ILE A 62 13.91 -5.06 17.27
C ILE A 62 13.46 -4.76 15.83
N ALA A 63 13.85 -3.61 15.29
CA ALA A 63 13.51 -3.22 13.93
C ALA A 63 14.16 -4.17 12.88
N GLU A 64 15.44 -4.50 13.06
CA GLU A 64 16.17 -5.45 12.22
C GLU A 64 15.51 -6.85 12.23
N ASP A 65 15.13 -7.34 13.41
CA ASP A 65 14.43 -8.62 13.55
C ASP A 65 13.07 -8.60 12.83
N CYS A 66 12.34 -7.48 12.90
CA CYS A 66 11.07 -7.32 12.21
C CYS A 66 11.23 -7.33 10.69
N GLU A 67 12.27 -6.70 10.14
CA GLU A 67 12.58 -6.75 8.71
C GLU A 67 12.93 -8.17 8.27
N ALA A 68 13.74 -8.89 9.05
CA ALA A 68 14.08 -10.28 8.81
C ALA A 68 12.83 -11.18 8.82
N LEU A 69 11.95 -11.02 9.82
CA LEU A 69 10.68 -11.76 9.91
C LEU A 69 9.74 -11.43 8.74
N ASN A 70 9.66 -10.17 8.32
CA ASN A 70 8.87 -9.77 7.16
C ASN A 70 9.42 -10.39 5.86
N ALA A 71 10.74 -10.39 5.68
CA ALA A 71 11.39 -11.03 4.54
C ALA A 71 11.16 -12.56 4.51
N LEU A 72 11.14 -13.22 5.68
CA LEU A 72 10.80 -14.64 5.80
C LEU A 72 9.32 -14.90 5.52
N SER A 73 8.42 -13.99 5.89
CA SER A 73 6.98 -14.09 5.58
C SER A 73 6.66 -13.85 4.10
N ALA A 74 7.56 -13.20 3.37
CA ALA A 74 7.45 -12.92 1.95
C ALA A 74 7.86 -14.11 1.06
N GLN A 75 7.93 -15.34 1.59
CA GLN A 75 8.04 -16.52 0.74
C GLN A 75 6.81 -16.57 -0.19
N PRO A 76 7.01 -16.50 -1.52
CA PRO A 76 5.93 -16.77 -2.44
C PRO A 76 5.61 -18.25 -2.27
N ASP A 77 4.37 -18.54 -1.89
CA ASP A 77 3.85 -19.88 -2.07
C ASP A 77 3.95 -20.20 -3.56
N LEU A 78 4.94 -21.00 -3.92
CA LEU A 78 5.23 -21.45 -5.28
C LEU A 78 4.24 -22.56 -5.68
N GLU A 79 2.96 -22.41 -5.32
CA GLU A 79 1.90 -23.39 -5.56
C GLU A 79 0.72 -22.77 -6.32
N THR A 80 0.91 -21.62 -7.00
CA THR A 80 -0.09 -21.09 -7.97
C THR A 80 0.42 -21.00 -9.40
N LEU A 81 1.46 -21.76 -9.76
CA LEU A 81 1.84 -22.00 -11.16
C LEU A 81 1.28 -23.33 -11.72
N ALA A 82 0.56 -24.14 -10.93
CA ALA A 82 0.02 -25.42 -11.39
C ALA A 82 -1.36 -25.33 -12.09
N THR A 83 -2.10 -24.22 -11.99
CA THR A 83 -3.45 -24.10 -12.61
C THR A 83 -3.48 -23.29 -13.91
N ARG A 84 -2.38 -23.27 -14.68
CA ARG A 84 -2.42 -22.70 -16.05
C ARG A 84 -1.81 -23.59 -17.13
N ALA A 85 -1.42 -24.82 -16.81
CA ALA A 85 -1.14 -25.85 -17.81
C ALA A 85 -2.42 -26.58 -18.23
N ALA A 86 -3.46 -25.84 -18.62
CA ALA A 86 -4.63 -26.40 -19.29
C ALA A 86 -4.82 -25.66 -20.62
N THR A 87 -4.33 -26.31 -21.68
CA THR A 87 -4.74 -26.20 -23.10
C THR A 87 -4.73 -24.81 -23.74
N PRO A 88 -3.75 -24.51 -24.62
CA PRO A 88 -3.93 -23.53 -25.68
C PRO A 88 -4.90 -24.13 -26.71
N ASP A 89 -6.06 -23.49 -26.77
CA ASP A 89 -7.11 -23.60 -27.77
C ASP A 89 -6.52 -23.64 -29.19
N GLN A 90 -6.63 -24.80 -29.83
CA GLN A 90 -6.13 -25.02 -31.19
C GLN A 90 -7.13 -24.45 -32.20
N ARG A 91 -7.14 -23.11 -32.35
CA ARG A 91 -7.84 -22.45 -33.45
C ARG A 91 -7.02 -22.60 -34.74
N ARG A 92 -7.07 -23.79 -35.36
CA ARG A 92 -6.59 -23.97 -36.74
C ARG A 92 -7.59 -23.32 -37.70
N THR A 93 -7.20 -22.12 -38.12
CA THR A 93 -7.25 -21.60 -39.49
C THR A 93 -8.07 -22.42 -40.49
N LEU A 94 -9.24 -21.90 -40.85
CA LEU A 94 -9.96 -22.24 -42.06
C LEU A 94 -9.10 -21.81 -43.25
N VAL A 95 -8.43 -22.77 -43.87
CA VAL A 95 -7.86 -22.66 -45.21
C VAL A 95 -8.79 -23.47 -46.10
N ASP A 96 -9.48 -22.82 -47.02
CA ASP A 96 -10.06 -23.49 -48.17
C ASP A 96 -9.70 -22.69 -49.44
N PRO A 97 -8.82 -23.23 -50.30
CA PRO A 97 -8.63 -22.76 -51.65
C PRO A 97 -9.17 -23.78 -52.67
N ALA A 98 -9.78 -23.22 -53.72
CA ALA A 98 -9.97 -23.77 -55.05
C ALA A 98 -11.35 -24.36 -55.42
N GLY A 99 -11.99 -23.68 -56.37
CA GLY A 99 -12.35 -24.32 -57.65
C GLY A 99 -13.85 -24.42 -57.97
N GLY A 100 -14.22 -23.94 -59.17
CA GLY A 100 -15.24 -24.60 -60.00
C GLY A 100 -16.43 -23.76 -60.47
N THR A 101 -16.36 -23.35 -61.74
CA THR A 101 -17.42 -23.13 -62.76
C THR A 101 -18.87 -23.45 -62.42
N LEU A 102 -19.80 -22.57 -62.83
CA LEU A 102 -20.70 -22.76 -63.98
C LEU A 102 -21.11 -21.39 -64.55
#